data_AF-A0AA39HVJ3-F1
#
_entry.id   AF-A0AA39HVJ3-F1
#
_cell.length_a   1.000
_cell.length_b   1.000
_cell.length_c   1.000
_cell.angle_alpha   90.00
_cell.angle_beta   90.00
_cell.angle_gamma   90.00
#
_symmetry.space_group_name_H-M   'P 1'
#
loop_
_entity.id
_entity.type
_entity.pdbx_description
1 polymer ?
#
loop_
_entity_poly.entity_id
_entity_poly.type
_entity_poly.pdbx_seq_one_letter_code
_entity_poly.pdbx_strand_id
1 'polypeptide(L)'
;MATRCLFLSLLFYFVAFVIQEGHAISMADWHCGSDSYPFSRLFAKKLTKHMCFRQEEVILQINDCCEVHDQCYCEPGETQESCDQVFCECLERVTVDSGRICSRGVAKSGCRLAKRFGGRAFGSCDVPL
;
A
#
# COMPACT_ATOMS: atom_id res chain seq x y z
N MET A 1 -14.30 -1.92 -48.04
CA MET A 1 -13.25 -2.49 -47.14
C MET A 1 -12.92 -1.58 -45.95
N ALA A 2 -12.93 -0.25 -46.08
CA ALA A 2 -12.55 0.68 -45.00
C ALA A 2 -13.45 0.68 -43.75
N THR A 3 -14.77 0.46 -43.90
CA THR A 3 -15.74 0.48 -42.79
C THR A 3 -15.60 -0.67 -41.80
N ARG A 4 -15.07 -1.83 -42.24
CA ARG A 4 -14.81 -2.99 -41.37
C ARG A 4 -13.60 -2.77 -40.45
N CYS A 5 -12.58 -2.04 -40.91
CA CYS A 5 -11.42 -1.68 -40.06
C CYS A 5 -11.79 -0.66 -38.98
N LEU A 6 -12.61 0.34 -39.32
CA LEU A 6 -13.05 1.36 -38.36
C LEU A 6 -13.85 0.75 -37.21
N PHE A 7 -14.75 -0.19 -37.51
CA PHE A 7 -15.54 -0.88 -36.49
C PHE A 7 -14.69 -1.71 -35.52
N LEU A 8 -13.70 -2.44 -36.04
CA LEU A 8 -12.78 -3.23 -35.22
C LEU A 8 -11.91 -2.34 -34.32
N SER A 9 -11.46 -1.19 -34.83
CA SER A 9 -10.69 -0.23 -34.03
C SER A 9 -11.52 0.38 -32.89
N LEU A 10 -12.78 0.77 -33.16
CA LEU A 10 -13.68 1.32 -32.15
C LEU A 10 -14.07 0.29 -31.08
N LEU A 11 -14.30 -0.96 -31.48
CA LEU A 11 -14.52 -2.07 -30.56
C LEU A 11 -13.30 -2.32 -29.67
N PHE A 12 -12.09 -2.25 -30.22
CA PHE A 12 -10.86 -2.41 -29.44
C PHE A 12 -10.69 -1.29 -28.40
N TYR A 13 -10.94 -0.03 -28.77
CA TYR A 13 -10.94 1.08 -27.82
C TYR A 13 -12.05 0.98 -26.77
N PHE A 14 -13.25 0.53 -27.16
CA PHE A 14 -14.36 0.33 -26.23
C PHE A 14 -14.06 -0.82 -25.25
N VAL A 15 -13.49 -1.92 -25.73
CA VAL A 15 -13.06 -3.05 -24.90
C VAL A 15 -11.90 -2.63 -23.97
N ALA A 16 -10.91 -1.90 -24.46
CA ALA A 16 -9.84 -1.34 -23.62
C ALA A 16 -10.37 -0.36 -22.56
N PHE A 17 -11.38 0.44 -22.90
CA PHE A 17 -12.06 1.35 -21.96
C PHE A 17 -12.90 0.59 -20.91
N VAL A 18 -13.51 -0.54 -21.29
CA VAL A 18 -14.28 -1.41 -20.39
C VAL A 18 -13.37 -2.27 -19.49
N ILE A 19 -12.17 -2.64 -19.94
CA ILE A 19 -11.17 -3.41 -19.16
C ILE A 19 -10.34 -2.50 -18.23
N GLN A 20 -10.78 -1.26 -17.96
CA GLN A 20 -10.19 -0.47 -16.88
C GLN A 20 -10.74 -0.94 -15.53
N GLU A 21 -10.42 -2.19 -15.19
CA GLU A 21 -10.62 -2.79 -13.87
C GLU A 21 -9.74 -2.01 -12.88
N GLY A 22 -10.35 -1.10 -12.13
CA GLY A 22 -9.74 -0.58 -10.90
C GLY A 22 -9.48 -1.76 -9.99
N HIS A 23 -8.21 -2.16 -9.86
CA HIS A 23 -7.81 -3.33 -9.09
C HIS A 23 -8.09 -3.08 -7.61
N ALA A 24 -9.25 -3.53 -7.14
CA ALA A 24 -9.60 -3.47 -5.74
C ALA A 24 -8.73 -4.44 -4.94
N ILE A 25 -7.71 -3.93 -4.25
CA ILE A 25 -6.85 -4.72 -3.34
C ILE A 25 -7.72 -5.52 -2.38
N SER A 26 -7.56 -6.85 -2.34
CA SER A 26 -8.29 -7.74 -1.44
C SER A 26 -7.80 -7.59 0.00
N MET A 27 -8.48 -8.18 0.98
CA MET A 27 -7.96 -8.17 2.36
C MET A 27 -6.73 -9.07 2.53
N ALA A 28 -6.60 -10.13 1.72
CA ALA A 28 -5.46 -11.03 1.77
C ALA A 28 -4.17 -10.32 1.32
N ASP A 29 -4.28 -9.47 0.30
CA ASP A 29 -3.14 -8.76 -0.31
C ASP A 29 -2.80 -7.43 0.40
N TRP A 30 -3.46 -7.12 1.52
CA TRP A 30 -3.23 -5.86 2.24
C TRP A 30 -2.27 -6.05 3.41
N HIS A 31 -1.05 -5.50 3.32
CA HIS A 31 0.04 -5.70 4.26
C HIS A 31 0.02 -4.71 5.43
N CYS A 32 -0.33 -3.44 5.20
CA CYS A 32 -0.26 -2.44 6.27
C CYS A 32 -1.11 -2.79 7.50
N GLY A 33 -0.47 -2.85 8.67
CA GLY A 33 -1.06 -3.26 9.94
C GLY A 33 -0.12 -4.24 10.63
N SER A 34 -0.60 -4.97 11.63
CA SER A 34 0.18 -5.99 12.31
C SER A 34 -0.76 -6.99 12.99
N ASP A 35 -0.43 -8.28 12.88
CA ASP A 35 -1.20 -9.35 13.52
C ASP A 35 -1.01 -9.35 15.05
N SER A 36 0.00 -8.64 15.56
CA SER A 36 0.17 -8.36 17.00
C SER A 36 -0.93 -7.45 17.57
N TYR A 37 -1.73 -6.80 16.71
CA TYR A 37 -2.81 -5.89 17.08
C TYR A 37 -4.10 -6.25 16.32
N PRO A 38 -5.11 -6.83 16.99
CA PRO A 38 -6.37 -7.21 16.36
C PRO A 38 -7.00 -6.05 15.59
N PHE A 39 -7.50 -6.35 14.38
CA PHE A 39 -8.17 -5.40 13.48
C PHE A 39 -7.29 -4.27 12.91
N SER A 40 -6.01 -4.20 13.24
CA SER A 40 -5.12 -3.12 12.77
C SER A 40 -5.01 -3.07 11.24
N ARG A 41 -4.92 -4.22 10.56
CA ARG A 41 -4.87 -4.33 9.09
C ARG A 41 -6.14 -3.78 8.43
N LEU A 42 -7.31 -4.16 8.96
CA LEU A 42 -8.60 -3.66 8.47
C LEU A 42 -8.71 -2.14 8.65
N PHE A 43 -8.31 -1.63 9.82
CA PHE A 43 -8.34 -0.21 10.12
C PHE A 43 -7.39 0.57 9.20
N ALA A 44 -6.15 0.11 9.04
CA ALA A 44 -5.15 0.70 8.16
C ALA A 44 -5.66 0.77 6.71
N LYS A 45 -6.28 -0.30 6.20
CA LYS A 45 -6.87 -0.32 4.86
C LYS A 45 -7.99 0.70 4.69
N LYS A 46 -8.95 0.71 5.61
CA LYS A 46 -10.10 1.64 5.56
C LYS A 46 -9.63 3.08 5.66
N LEU A 47 -8.71 3.38 6.58
CA LEU A 47 -8.15 4.71 6.77
C LEU A 47 -7.40 5.16 5.53
N THR A 48 -6.57 4.31 4.94
CA THR A 48 -5.79 4.64 3.74
C THR A 48 -6.69 4.91 2.55
N LYS A 49 -7.68 4.03 2.28
CA LYS A 49 -8.67 4.25 1.21
C LYS A 49 -9.47 5.54 1.40
N HIS A 50 -9.77 5.91 2.64
CA HIS A 50 -10.50 7.15 2.95
C HIS A 50 -9.63 8.40 2.79
N MET A 51 -8.40 8.39 3.33
CA MET A 51 -7.51 9.55 3.32
C MET A 51 -6.86 9.81 1.95
N CYS A 52 -6.66 8.75 1.18
CA CYS A 52 -6.10 8.77 -0.18
C CYS A 52 -7.21 8.50 -1.22
N PHE A 53 -8.38 9.11 -1.04
CA PHE A 53 -9.57 8.88 -1.86
C PHE A 53 -9.30 9.10 -3.36
N ARG A 54 -9.66 8.11 -4.19
CA ARG A 54 -9.44 8.04 -5.66
C ARG A 54 -7.97 8.08 -6.09
N GLN A 55 -7.04 7.68 -5.23
CA GLN A 55 -5.62 7.58 -5.56
C GLN A 55 -5.17 6.11 -5.49
N GLU A 56 -5.69 5.26 -6.37
CA GLU A 56 -5.48 3.81 -6.32
C GLU A 56 -4.01 3.43 -6.40
N GLU A 57 -3.24 4.08 -7.27
CA GLU A 57 -1.80 3.87 -7.39
C GLU A 57 -1.05 4.21 -6.10
N VAL A 58 -1.39 5.33 -5.45
CA VAL A 58 -0.79 5.72 -4.16
C VAL A 58 -1.15 4.71 -3.07
N ILE A 59 -2.39 4.19 -3.06
CA ILE A 59 -2.83 3.18 -2.09
C ILE A 59 -2.03 1.88 -2.27
N LEU A 60 -1.78 1.45 -3.52
CA LEU A 60 -0.95 0.30 -3.83
C LEU A 60 0.49 0.52 -3.36
N GLN A 61 1.09 1.65 -3.71
CA GLN A 61 2.47 1.97 -3.31
C GLN A 61 2.63 2.08 -1.78
N ILE A 62 1.63 2.57 -1.05
CA ILE A 62 1.63 2.56 0.42
C ILE A 62 1.63 1.12 0.95
N ASN A 63 0.86 0.23 0.33
CA ASN A 63 0.80 -1.17 0.70
C ASN A 63 2.14 -1.88 0.46
N ASP A 64 2.80 -1.58 -0.66
CA ASP A 64 4.15 -2.08 -0.99
C ASP A 64 5.18 -1.61 0.05
N CYS A 65 5.09 -0.34 0.50
CA CYS A 65 5.95 0.14 1.60
C CYS A 65 5.79 -0.69 2.87
N CYS A 66 4.56 -1.13 3.18
CA CYS A 66 4.29 -1.98 4.34
C CYS A 66 4.82 -3.40 4.16
N GLU A 67 4.69 -3.98 2.95
CA GLU A 67 5.27 -5.29 2.65
C GLU A 67 6.80 -5.30 2.82
N VAL A 68 7.49 -4.28 2.30
CA VAL A 68 8.95 -4.13 2.45
C VAL A 68 9.34 -3.92 3.92
N HIS A 69 8.52 -3.19 4.69
CA HIS A 69 8.75 -2.98 6.12
C HIS A 69 8.62 -4.28 6.92
N ASP A 70 7.58 -5.06 6.65
CA ASP A 70 7.37 -6.38 7.26
C ASP A 70 8.53 -7.34 6.92
N GLN A 71 9.02 -7.32 5.68
CA GLN A 71 10.21 -8.08 5.27
C GLN A 71 11.46 -7.64 6.04
N CYS A 72 11.73 -6.34 6.14
CA CYS A 72 12.86 -5.79 6.88
C CYS A 72 12.83 -6.20 8.37
N TYR A 73 11.64 -6.23 8.99
CA TYR A 73 11.48 -6.71 10.36
C TYR A 73 11.88 -8.18 10.57
N CYS A 74 11.97 -8.96 9.50
CA CYS A 74 12.41 -10.35 9.49
C CYS A 74 13.87 -10.55 9.12
N GLU A 75 14.57 -9.51 8.65
CA GLU A 75 15.94 -9.62 8.18
C GLU A 75 16.93 -9.70 9.35
N PRO A 76 17.78 -10.75 9.41
CA PRO A 76 18.82 -10.85 10.42
C PRO A 76 19.83 -9.71 10.28
N GLY A 77 20.11 -9.02 11.39
CA GLY A 77 21.09 -7.94 11.43
C GLY A 77 20.50 -6.54 11.22
N GLU A 78 19.23 -6.45 10.81
CA GLU A 78 18.51 -5.18 10.82
C GLU A 78 18.09 -4.77 12.23
N THR A 79 17.76 -3.49 12.39
CA THR A 79 17.21 -2.94 13.63
C THR A 79 15.84 -2.36 13.35
N GLN A 80 14.97 -2.34 14.37
CA GLN A 80 13.66 -1.71 14.24
C GLN A 80 13.78 -0.25 13.77
N GLU A 81 14.75 0.50 14.29
CA GLU A 81 14.98 1.89 13.91
C GLU A 81 15.36 2.04 12.43
N SER A 82 16.24 1.18 11.91
CA SER A 82 16.63 1.14 10.49
C SER A 82 15.42 0.88 9.60
N CYS A 83 14.67 -0.20 9.89
CA CYS A 83 13.48 -0.57 9.12
C CYS A 83 12.40 0.52 9.18
N ASP A 84 12.14 1.08 10.36
CA ASP A 84 11.16 2.16 10.54
C ASP A 84 11.56 3.41 9.76
N GLN A 85 12.86 3.72 9.68
CA GLN A 85 13.35 4.87 8.93
C GLN A 85 13.12 4.70 7.42
N VAL A 86 13.50 3.55 6.87
CA VAL A 86 13.25 3.21 5.44
C VAL A 86 11.76 3.22 5.13
N PHE A 87 10.93 2.68 6.03
CA PHE A 87 9.48 2.72 5.90
C PHE A 87 8.93 4.15 5.86
N CYS A 88 9.37 5.01 6.78
CA CYS A 88 8.95 6.42 6.81
C CYS A 88 9.33 7.14 5.50
N GLU A 89 10.54 6.94 4.99
CA GLU A 89 11.00 7.52 3.73
C GLU A 89 10.19 7.00 2.53
N CYS A 90 9.85 5.71 2.54
CA CYS A 90 8.98 5.12 1.53
C CYS A 90 7.61 5.80 1.52
N LEU A 91 6.95 5.91 2.68
CA LEU A 91 5.65 6.55 2.80
C LEU A 91 5.68 8.02 2.38
N GLU A 92 6.72 8.78 2.77
CA GLU A 92 6.86 10.18 2.36
C GLU A 92 7.02 10.33 0.84
N ARG A 93 7.85 9.49 0.23
CA ARG A 93 8.08 9.49 -1.22
C ARG A 93 6.81 9.16 -2.01
N VAL A 94 6.09 8.10 -1.65
CA VAL A 94 4.88 7.68 -2.41
C VAL A 94 3.69 8.60 -2.18
N THR A 95 3.71 9.41 -1.11
CA THR A 95 2.62 10.35 -0.81
C THR A 95 2.94 11.81 -1.11
N VAL A 96 4.12 12.13 -1.67
CA VAL A 96 4.58 13.51 -1.87
C VAL A 96 3.57 14.37 -2.64
N ASP A 97 2.95 13.81 -3.67
CA ASP A 97 1.98 14.50 -4.54
C ASP A 97 0.50 14.14 -4.23
N SER A 98 0.26 13.37 -3.16
CA SER A 98 -1.08 12.83 -2.81
C SER A 98 -2.01 13.82 -2.08
N GLY A 99 -1.53 15.06 -1.91
CA GLY A 99 -2.20 16.08 -1.11
C GLY A 99 -2.03 15.90 0.40
N ARG A 100 -2.33 16.96 1.16
CA ARG A 100 -2.03 17.02 2.61
C ARG A 100 -2.76 15.96 3.43
N ILE A 101 -3.95 15.53 3.03
CA ILE A 101 -4.78 14.58 3.79
C ILE A 101 -4.14 13.19 3.74
N CYS A 102 -3.80 12.68 2.55
CA CYS A 102 -3.15 11.37 2.41
C CYS A 102 -1.74 11.40 3.02
N SER A 103 -0.91 12.38 2.64
CA SER A 103 0.46 12.52 3.16
C SER A 103 0.52 12.67 4.70
N ARG A 104 -0.30 13.54 5.32
CA ARG A 104 -0.26 13.69 6.78
C ARG A 104 -1.04 12.60 7.51
N GLY A 105 -2.19 12.20 6.96
CA GLY A 105 -3.10 11.24 7.57
C GLY A 105 -2.54 9.82 7.55
N VAL A 106 -1.94 9.41 6.44
CA VAL A 106 -1.39 8.07 6.25
C VAL A 106 0.12 8.06 6.46
N ALA A 107 0.91 8.81 5.69
CA ALA A 107 2.38 8.69 5.77
C ALA A 107 2.94 9.08 7.14
N LYS A 108 2.63 10.29 7.63
CA LYS A 108 3.14 10.74 8.93
C LYS A 108 2.57 9.95 10.11
N SER A 109 1.31 9.54 10.05
CA SER A 109 0.72 8.74 11.14
C SER A 109 1.23 7.31 11.14
N GLY A 110 1.34 6.68 9.97
CA GLY A 110 1.91 5.35 9.78
C GLY A 110 3.33 5.29 10.34
N CYS A 111 4.20 6.22 9.92
CA CYS A 111 5.56 6.35 10.45
C CYS A 111 5.61 6.47 11.99
N ARG A 112 4.77 7.33 12.58
CA ARG A 112 4.70 7.47 14.05
C ARG A 112 4.20 6.22 14.75
N LEU A 113 3.25 5.51 14.15
CA LEU A 113 2.69 4.28 14.72
C LEU A 113 3.71 3.15 14.67
N ALA A 114 4.44 2.99 13.56
CA ALA A 114 5.54 2.03 13.45
C ALA A 114 6.62 2.29 14.52
N LYS A 115 7.14 3.53 14.61
CA LYS A 115 8.16 3.88 15.63
C LYS A 115 7.68 3.65 17.07
N ARG A 116 6.39 3.83 17.36
CA ARG A 116 5.84 3.70 18.73
C ARG A 116 5.42 2.29 19.11
N PHE A 117 4.93 1.50 18.15
CA PHE A 117 4.26 0.21 18.41
C PHE A 117 4.89 -0.96 17.67
N GLY A 118 5.80 -0.71 16.73
CA GLY A 118 6.46 -1.70 15.89
C GLY A 118 7.33 -2.70 16.65
N GLY A 119 7.83 -2.35 17.83
CA GLY A 119 8.66 -3.24 18.64
C GLY A 119 8.00 -4.55 19.08
N ARG A 120 6.66 -4.68 19.00
CA ARG A 120 5.98 -5.98 19.21
C ARG A 120 5.96 -6.87 17.97
N ALA A 121 6.07 -6.25 16.79
CA ALA A 121 6.07 -6.93 15.50
C ALA A 121 7.49 -7.20 14.98
N PHE A 122 8.49 -6.45 15.47
CA PHE A 122 9.89 -6.62 15.08
C PHE A 122 10.41 -8.01 15.46
N GLY A 123 10.92 -8.75 14.47
CA GLY A 123 11.37 -10.13 14.64
C GLY A 123 10.27 -11.16 14.89
N SER A 124 8.99 -10.75 14.94
CA SER A 124 7.85 -11.70 15.06
C SER A 124 7.43 -12.16 13.66
N CYS A 125 8.28 -12.97 13.04
CA CYS A 125 8.04 -13.49 11.72
C CYS A 125 7.61 -14.93 11.83
N ASP A 126 6.36 -15.21 11.51
CA ASP A 126 5.92 -16.58 11.29
C ASP A 126 6.66 -17.11 10.07
N VAL A 127 7.71 -17.89 10.32
CA VAL A 127 8.49 -18.55 9.26
C VAL A 127 7.55 -19.51 8.54
N PRO A 128 7.24 -19.33 7.25
CA PRO A 128 6.73 -20.45 6.46
C PRO A 128 7.91 -21.42 6.30
N LEU A 129 7.84 -22.58 6.96
CA LEU A 129 8.66 -23.74 6.59
C LEU A 129 8.32 -24.19 5.16
#